data_AF-A0A166HF67-F1
#
_entry.id   AF-A0A166HF67-F1
#
_cell.length_a   1.000
_cell.length_b   1.000
_cell.length_c   1.000
_cell.angle_alpha   90.00
_cell.angle_beta   90.00
_cell.angle_gamma   90.00
#
_symmetry.space_group_name_H-M   'P 1'
#
loop_
_entity.id
_entity.type
_entity.pdbx_description
1 polymer ?
#
loop_
_entity_poly.entity_id
_entity_poly.type
_entity_poly.pdbx_seq_one_letter_code
_entity_poly.pdbx_strand_id
1 'polypeptide(L)'
;MAFSTLLSIVTLATAASAAVVKRVTCPGGGVTANEACCVLFPILQDIQANLFENECGDNAHEALRLTFHDAIGISKTNASFGGGADGSFVLFGDIETQFPANGGTDEIVALEKRFISQHPGISTADFIQFAGAVGITNCPGAPRLQFLLGRKDGTQAAPDGTVPLPFDPITKILARMEDGGGFSPAEVVALLTAHTVGASDNVDATIPRTPFDSTPNRFDTQ
;
A
#
# COMPACT_ATOMS: atom_id res chain seq x y z
N MET A 1 42.98 -51.63 28.35
CA MET A 1 41.80 -50.91 28.87
C MET A 1 41.30 -50.01 27.75
N ALA A 2 40.38 -50.48 26.92
CA ALA A 2 39.83 -49.71 25.80
C ALA A 2 38.34 -49.47 26.09
N PHE A 3 37.97 -48.20 26.28
CA PHE A 3 36.60 -47.76 26.56
C PHE A 3 35.78 -47.83 25.26
N SER A 4 34.71 -48.66 25.26
CA SER A 4 33.64 -48.57 24.27
C SER A 4 32.71 -47.42 24.66
N THR A 5 32.67 -46.36 23.86
CA THR A 5 31.64 -45.32 23.92
C THR A 5 30.59 -45.60 22.84
N LEU A 6 29.41 -46.08 23.25
CA LEU A 6 28.22 -46.06 22.41
C LEU A 6 27.66 -44.62 22.39
N LEU A 7 27.65 -43.98 21.22
CA LEU A 7 26.83 -42.79 20.98
C LEU A 7 25.41 -43.22 20.62
N SER A 8 24.45 -42.91 21.50
CA SER A 8 23.02 -42.98 21.19
C SER A 8 22.61 -41.71 20.45
N ILE A 9 22.30 -41.84 19.15
CA ILE A 9 21.72 -40.75 18.35
C ILE A 9 20.22 -40.72 18.61
N VAL A 10 19.76 -39.72 19.37
CA VAL A 10 18.33 -39.42 19.52
C VAL A 10 17.90 -38.58 18.31
N THR A 11 17.14 -39.17 17.39
CA THR A 11 16.51 -38.45 16.28
C THR A 11 15.33 -37.65 16.82
N LEU A 12 15.50 -36.33 16.94
CA LEU A 12 14.41 -35.40 17.25
C LEU A 12 13.57 -35.21 15.97
N ALA A 13 12.44 -35.90 15.87
CA ALA A 13 11.48 -35.65 14.80
C ALA A 13 10.73 -34.35 15.10
N THR A 14 11.08 -33.26 14.44
CA THR A 14 10.28 -32.03 14.45
C THR A 14 9.00 -32.27 13.67
N ALA A 15 7.87 -32.39 14.36
CA ALA A 15 6.56 -32.35 13.72
C ALA A 15 6.32 -30.93 13.20
N ALA A 16 6.58 -30.70 11.91
CA ALA A 16 6.12 -29.50 11.24
C ALA A 16 4.60 -29.58 11.15
N SER A 17 3.89 -28.79 11.96
CA SER A 17 2.46 -28.54 11.75
C SER A 17 2.28 -27.80 10.43
N ALA A 18 2.13 -28.54 9.33
CA ALA A 18 1.58 -28.01 8.11
C ALA A 18 0.11 -27.67 8.41
N ALA A 19 -0.16 -26.42 8.81
CA ALA A 19 -1.53 -25.93 8.90
C ALA A 19 -2.19 -26.17 7.53
N VAL A 20 -3.30 -26.90 7.51
CA VAL A 20 -4.09 -27.13 6.30
C VAL A 20 -4.61 -25.77 5.87
N VAL A 21 -3.93 -25.13 4.92
CA VAL A 21 -4.40 -23.88 4.32
C VAL A 21 -5.64 -24.25 3.53
N LYS A 22 -6.81 -23.83 4.02
CA LYS A 22 -8.07 -23.96 3.30
C LYS A 22 -7.89 -23.33 1.92
N ARG A 23 -8.14 -24.09 0.85
CA ARG A 23 -8.08 -23.60 -0.53
C ARG A 23 -9.50 -23.49 -1.07
N VAL A 24 -9.81 -22.34 -1.65
CA VAL A 24 -11.07 -22.06 -2.33
C VAL A 24 -10.75 -21.80 -3.80
N THR A 25 -11.41 -22.54 -4.69
CA THR A 25 -11.36 -22.26 -6.13
C THR A 25 -12.50 -21.30 -6.46
N CYS A 26 -12.15 -20.11 -6.94
CA CYS A 26 -13.08 -19.06 -7.31
C CYS A 26 -13.67 -19.27 -8.71
N PRO A 27 -14.79 -18.60 -9.03
CA PRO A 27 -15.20 -18.41 -10.41
C PRO A 27 -14.05 -17.86 -11.26
N GLY A 28 -13.79 -18.45 -12.42
CA GLY A 28 -12.61 -18.12 -13.25
C GLY A 28 -11.35 -18.94 -12.94
N GLY A 29 -11.37 -19.84 -11.96
CA GLY A 29 -10.31 -20.82 -11.71
C GLY A 29 -9.18 -20.35 -10.79
N GLY A 30 -9.18 -19.09 -10.36
CA GLY A 30 -8.24 -18.58 -9.37
C GLY A 30 -8.39 -19.32 -8.03
N VAL A 31 -7.26 -19.52 -7.32
CA VAL A 31 -7.26 -20.23 -6.03
C VAL A 31 -6.81 -19.29 -4.92
N THR A 32 -7.56 -19.25 -3.84
CA THR A 32 -7.31 -18.38 -2.68
C THR A 32 -7.49 -19.12 -1.35
N ALA A 33 -7.07 -18.49 -0.26
CA ALA A 33 -7.23 -19.02 1.09
C ALA A 33 -8.66 -18.82 1.66
N ASN A 34 -9.40 -17.83 1.14
CA ASN A 34 -10.73 -17.47 1.62
C ASN A 34 -11.63 -17.03 0.45
N GLU A 35 -12.88 -17.50 0.42
CA GLU A 35 -13.87 -17.17 -0.62
C GLU A 35 -14.12 -15.67 -0.76
N ALA A 36 -14.00 -14.89 0.32
CA ALA A 36 -14.11 -13.43 0.27
C ALA A 36 -13.10 -12.79 -0.70
N CYS A 37 -11.94 -13.40 -0.90
CA CYS A 37 -10.91 -12.91 -1.81
C CYS A 37 -11.21 -13.20 -3.29
N CYS A 38 -12.27 -13.97 -3.61
CA CYS A 38 -12.59 -14.27 -5.00
C CYS A 38 -12.93 -13.02 -5.82
N VAL A 39 -13.45 -11.97 -5.17
CA VAL A 39 -13.74 -10.68 -5.81
C VAL A 39 -12.48 -9.99 -6.37
N LEU A 40 -11.30 -10.32 -5.85
CA LEU A 40 -10.03 -9.68 -6.22
C LEU A 40 -9.50 -10.12 -7.58
N PHE A 41 -9.84 -11.32 -8.05
CA PHE A 41 -9.32 -11.84 -9.32
C PHE A 41 -9.77 -11.03 -10.55
N PRO A 42 -11.07 -10.71 -10.74
CA PRO A 42 -11.47 -9.85 -11.85
C PRO A 42 -10.92 -8.42 -11.69
N ILE A 43 -10.84 -7.89 -10.47
CA ILE A 43 -10.24 -6.58 -10.20
C ILE A 43 -8.77 -6.57 -10.62
N LEU A 44 -7.99 -7.59 -10.22
CA LEU A 44 -6.58 -7.74 -10.58
C LEU A 44 -6.37 -7.71 -12.08
N GLN A 45 -7.17 -8.48 -12.83
CA GLN A 45 -7.08 -8.53 -14.28
C GLN A 45 -7.39 -7.18 -14.92
N ASP A 46 -8.42 -6.50 -14.42
CA ASP A 46 -8.85 -5.21 -14.94
C ASP A 46 -7.83 -4.10 -14.66
N ILE A 47 -7.38 -3.94 -13.41
CA ILE A 47 -6.41 -2.90 -13.07
C ILE A 47 -5.04 -3.16 -13.72
N GLN A 48 -4.62 -4.42 -13.88
CA GLN A 48 -3.38 -4.70 -14.60
C GLN A 48 -3.50 -4.37 -16.10
N ALA A 49 -4.64 -4.66 -16.73
CA ALA A 49 -4.82 -4.41 -18.15
C ALA A 49 -5.11 -2.95 -18.49
N ASN A 50 -5.90 -2.27 -17.65
CA ASN A 50 -6.54 -1.00 -18.00
C ASN A 50 -6.15 0.17 -17.08
N LEU A 51 -5.46 -0.08 -15.96
CA LEU A 51 -4.90 0.98 -15.10
C LEU A 51 -3.36 1.01 -15.19
N PHE A 52 -2.70 -0.13 -15.02
CA PHE A 52 -1.23 -0.20 -14.94
C PHE A 52 -0.56 -0.65 -16.22
N GLU A 53 -1.28 -1.25 -17.16
CA GLU A 53 -0.74 -1.82 -18.40
C GLU A 53 0.41 -2.84 -18.17
N ASN A 54 0.45 -3.45 -16.98
CA ASN A 54 1.54 -4.30 -16.47
C ASN A 54 2.91 -3.61 -16.33
N GLU A 55 2.93 -2.28 -16.22
CA GLU A 55 4.14 -1.48 -16.10
C GLU A 55 4.30 -0.87 -14.70
N CYS A 56 5.55 -0.66 -14.30
CA CYS A 56 5.90 0.21 -13.17
C CYS A 56 6.03 1.64 -13.70
N GLY A 57 4.87 2.26 -13.96
CA GLY A 57 4.76 3.61 -14.49
C GLY A 57 3.93 4.54 -13.59
N ASP A 58 3.57 5.70 -14.13
CA ASP A 58 2.93 6.81 -13.40
C ASP A 58 1.73 6.33 -12.54
N ASN A 59 0.79 5.58 -13.12
CA ASN A 59 -0.37 5.06 -12.37
C ASN A 59 0.01 4.10 -11.22
N ALA A 60 1.06 3.29 -11.38
CA ALA A 60 1.53 2.40 -10.32
C ALA A 60 2.21 3.19 -9.19
N HIS A 61 2.96 4.23 -9.53
CA HIS A 61 3.58 5.15 -8.56
C HIS A 61 2.52 5.93 -7.79
N GLU A 62 1.51 6.46 -8.50
CA GLU A 62 0.43 7.21 -7.90
C GLU A 62 -0.48 6.34 -7.03
N ALA A 63 -0.79 5.10 -7.44
CA ALA A 63 -1.52 4.16 -6.61
C ALA A 63 -0.75 3.82 -5.32
N LEU A 64 0.58 3.65 -5.39
CA LEU A 64 1.42 3.47 -4.21
C LEU A 64 1.37 4.69 -3.29
N ARG A 65 1.52 5.90 -3.84
CA ARG A 65 1.38 7.16 -3.09
C ARG A 65 0.03 7.24 -2.40
N LEU A 66 -1.05 6.93 -3.10
CA LEU A 66 -2.41 6.99 -2.57
C LEU A 66 -2.60 6.11 -1.34
N THR A 67 -1.97 4.92 -1.29
CA THR A 67 -2.01 4.08 -0.09
C THR A 67 -1.49 4.76 1.16
N PHE A 68 -0.42 5.55 1.06
CA PHE A 68 0.15 6.28 2.19
C PHE A 68 -0.75 7.45 2.57
N HIS A 69 -1.19 8.22 1.57
CA HIS A 69 -1.98 9.42 1.77
C HIS A 69 -3.35 9.14 2.41
N ASP A 70 -4.01 8.05 2.02
CA ASP A 70 -5.22 7.55 2.70
C ASP A 70 -4.86 7.07 4.12
N ALA A 71 -3.91 6.13 4.23
CA ALA A 71 -3.63 5.46 5.50
C ALA A 71 -3.12 6.36 6.63
N ILE A 72 -2.38 7.44 6.32
CA ILE A 72 -1.82 8.35 7.32
C ILE A 72 -2.84 9.39 7.81
N GLY A 73 -4.05 9.42 7.23
CA GLY A 73 -5.19 10.28 7.58
C GLY A 73 -5.79 10.07 8.97
N ILE A 74 -5.07 9.44 9.91
CA ILE A 74 -5.51 9.09 11.26
C ILE A 74 -4.61 9.72 12.32
N SER A 75 -5.12 9.93 13.54
CA SER A 75 -4.35 10.32 14.71
C SER A 75 -4.72 9.48 15.93
N LYS A 76 -3.71 9.01 16.66
CA LYS A 76 -3.88 8.32 17.95
C LYS A 76 -4.21 9.27 19.09
N THR A 77 -3.83 10.54 18.97
CA THR A 77 -4.03 11.55 20.02
C THR A 77 -5.20 12.50 19.76
N ASN A 78 -5.72 12.53 18.53
CA ASN A 78 -6.85 13.37 18.15
C ASN A 78 -7.93 12.58 17.40
N ALA A 79 -9.02 12.26 18.10
CA ALA A 79 -10.17 11.54 17.55
C ALA A 79 -10.96 12.32 16.48
N SER A 80 -10.66 13.61 16.26
CA SER A 80 -11.26 14.38 15.16
C SER A 80 -10.63 14.10 13.79
N PHE A 81 -9.58 13.27 13.74
CA PHE A 81 -8.93 12.87 12.49
C PHE A 81 -9.70 11.72 11.82
N GLY A 82 -9.31 11.35 10.60
CA GLY A 82 -9.94 10.28 9.83
C GLY A 82 -9.64 8.87 10.37
N GLY A 83 -10.18 7.85 9.70
CA GLY A 83 -10.07 6.45 10.08
C GLY A 83 -8.80 5.75 9.60
N GLY A 84 -7.92 6.44 8.87
CA GLY A 84 -6.68 5.90 8.33
C GLY A 84 -6.95 5.24 6.98
N ALA A 85 -6.55 3.98 6.81
CA ALA A 85 -6.81 3.25 5.57
C ALA A 85 -8.29 2.88 5.46
N ASP A 86 -9.13 3.88 5.18
CA ASP A 86 -10.58 3.84 5.18
C ASP A 86 -11.19 4.33 3.86
N GLY A 87 -10.36 4.63 2.85
CA GLY A 87 -10.82 5.06 1.54
C GLY A 87 -11.34 6.50 1.50
N SER A 88 -11.24 7.25 2.60
CA SER A 88 -11.68 8.65 2.68
C SER A 88 -11.04 9.51 1.59
N PHE A 89 -9.79 9.23 1.24
CA PHE A 89 -9.06 9.98 0.24
C PHE A 89 -9.72 9.95 -1.15
N VAL A 90 -10.35 8.83 -1.50
CA VAL A 90 -11.13 8.70 -2.73
C VAL A 90 -12.57 9.15 -2.51
N LEU A 91 -13.23 8.69 -1.44
CA LEU A 91 -14.64 8.98 -1.15
C LEU A 91 -14.92 10.47 -1.01
N PHE A 92 -14.00 11.21 -0.39
CA PHE A 92 -14.04 12.65 -0.16
C PHE A 92 -12.93 13.37 -0.91
N GLY A 93 -12.54 12.84 -2.08
CA GLY A 93 -11.45 13.40 -2.87
C GLY A 93 -11.69 14.84 -3.35
N ASP A 94 -12.93 15.34 -3.38
CA ASP A 94 -13.22 16.76 -3.61
C ASP A 94 -12.77 17.69 -2.46
N ILE A 95 -12.53 17.12 -1.28
CA ILE A 95 -11.99 17.80 -0.10
C ILE A 95 -10.51 17.51 0.04
N GLU A 96 -10.13 16.23 0.14
CA GLU A 96 -8.77 15.86 0.57
C GLU A 96 -7.70 16.19 -0.48
N THR A 97 -8.02 16.08 -1.77
CA THR A 97 -7.06 16.41 -2.85
C THR A 97 -6.74 17.92 -2.92
N GLN A 98 -7.54 18.76 -2.25
CA GLN A 98 -7.35 20.20 -2.22
C GLN A 98 -6.34 20.65 -1.15
N PHE A 99 -5.93 19.76 -0.25
CA PHE A 99 -4.95 20.08 0.77
C PHE A 99 -3.55 20.24 0.17
N PRO A 100 -2.72 21.17 0.70
CA PRO A 100 -1.39 21.44 0.14
C PRO A 100 -0.50 20.19 0.01
N ALA A 101 -0.58 19.25 0.96
CA ALA A 101 0.21 18.02 0.94
C ALA A 101 -0.27 16.99 -0.11
N ASN A 102 -1.50 17.13 -0.59
CA ASN A 102 -2.17 16.19 -1.48
C ASN A 102 -2.20 16.67 -2.94
N GLY A 103 -1.51 17.76 -3.27
CA GLY A 103 -1.49 18.28 -4.64
C GLY A 103 -1.09 17.20 -5.66
N GLY A 104 -1.84 17.10 -6.76
CA GLY A 104 -1.61 16.16 -7.86
C GLY A 104 -2.02 14.72 -7.61
N THR A 105 -2.94 14.48 -6.68
CA THR A 105 -3.57 13.14 -6.55
C THR A 105 -4.94 13.07 -7.21
N ASP A 106 -5.44 14.17 -7.77
CA ASP A 106 -6.79 14.26 -8.33
C ASP A 106 -6.98 13.36 -9.55
N GLU A 107 -5.95 13.19 -10.38
CA GLU A 107 -5.98 12.29 -11.54
C GLU A 107 -6.12 10.82 -11.12
N ILE A 108 -5.20 10.29 -10.29
CA ILE A 108 -5.33 8.91 -9.79
C ILE A 108 -6.61 8.68 -9.01
N VAL A 109 -7.07 9.64 -8.21
CA VAL A 109 -8.36 9.53 -7.51
C VAL A 109 -9.51 9.41 -8.50
N ALA A 110 -9.52 10.18 -9.58
CA ALA A 110 -10.55 10.08 -10.63
C ALA A 110 -10.48 8.73 -11.37
N LEU A 111 -9.27 8.22 -11.65
CA LEU A 111 -9.07 6.91 -12.26
C LEU A 111 -9.57 5.78 -11.36
N GLU A 112 -9.14 5.73 -10.09
CA GLU A 112 -9.56 4.69 -9.15
C GLU A 112 -11.07 4.73 -8.89
N LYS A 113 -11.70 5.92 -8.80
CA LYS A 113 -13.17 6.05 -8.72
C LYS A 113 -13.89 5.30 -9.83
N ARG A 114 -13.38 5.38 -11.06
CA ARG A 114 -13.95 4.67 -12.22
C ARG A 114 -13.88 3.16 -12.00
N PHE A 115 -12.73 2.62 -11.61
CA PHE A 115 -12.59 1.18 -11.36
C PHE A 115 -13.44 0.70 -10.18
N ILE A 116 -13.46 1.45 -9.07
CA ILE A 116 -14.30 1.13 -7.91
C ILE A 116 -15.78 1.03 -8.32
N SER A 117 -16.27 1.97 -9.14
CA SER A 117 -17.66 1.93 -9.62
C SER A 117 -18.01 0.70 -10.47
N GLN A 118 -17.01 0.08 -11.11
CA GLN A 118 -17.16 -1.12 -11.94
C GLN A 118 -17.06 -2.41 -11.10
N HIS A 119 -16.54 -2.31 -9.88
CA HIS A 119 -16.32 -3.43 -8.96
C HIS A 119 -17.04 -3.21 -7.62
N PRO A 120 -18.38 -3.17 -7.55
CA PRO A 120 -19.12 -2.84 -6.33
C PRO A 120 -19.00 -3.89 -5.20
N GLY A 121 -18.26 -4.97 -5.41
CA GLY A 121 -18.02 -6.03 -4.42
C GLY A 121 -16.83 -5.78 -3.49
N ILE A 122 -16.07 -4.71 -3.69
CA ILE A 122 -14.95 -4.29 -2.84
C ILE A 122 -15.26 -2.90 -2.25
N SER A 123 -14.79 -2.64 -1.02
CA SER A 123 -14.84 -1.31 -0.44
C SER A 123 -13.80 -0.41 -1.10
N THR A 124 -14.04 0.90 -1.09
CA THR A 124 -13.06 1.89 -1.56
C THR A 124 -11.75 1.77 -0.79
N ALA A 125 -11.85 1.59 0.53
CA ALA A 125 -10.72 1.39 1.43
C ALA A 125 -9.86 0.17 1.06
N ASP A 126 -10.48 -0.95 0.70
CA ASP A 126 -9.74 -2.13 0.25
C ASP A 126 -9.20 -1.97 -1.17
N PHE A 127 -9.91 -1.25 -2.04
CA PHE A 127 -9.46 -1.02 -3.41
C PHE A 127 -8.15 -0.24 -3.45
N ILE A 128 -8.02 0.88 -2.73
CA ILE A 128 -6.79 1.69 -2.68
C ILE A 128 -5.59 0.81 -2.27
N GLN A 129 -5.73 0.06 -1.17
CA GLN A 129 -4.65 -0.79 -0.68
C GLN A 129 -4.35 -1.96 -1.62
N PHE A 130 -5.36 -2.48 -2.33
CA PHE A 130 -5.19 -3.53 -3.33
C PHE A 130 -4.47 -3.00 -4.57
N ALA A 131 -4.88 -1.82 -5.07
CA ALA A 131 -4.29 -1.16 -6.22
C ALA A 131 -2.81 -0.86 -5.99
N GLY A 132 -2.45 -0.26 -4.85
CA GLY A 132 -1.03 -0.04 -4.51
C GLY A 132 -0.24 -1.35 -4.38
N ALA A 133 -0.80 -2.37 -3.72
CA ALA A 133 -0.12 -3.66 -3.57
C ALA A 133 0.08 -4.39 -4.90
N VAL A 134 -0.85 -4.28 -5.84
CA VAL A 134 -0.76 -4.84 -7.19
C VAL A 134 0.18 -4.02 -8.07
N GLY A 135 0.04 -2.69 -8.08
CA GLY A 135 0.82 -1.78 -8.91
C GLY A 135 2.32 -1.98 -8.72
N ILE A 136 2.78 -2.06 -7.46
CA ILE A 136 4.20 -2.27 -7.20
C ILE A 136 4.71 -3.65 -7.60
N THR A 137 3.84 -4.64 -7.84
CA THR A 137 4.30 -5.95 -8.36
C THR A 137 4.87 -5.84 -9.78
N ASN A 138 4.57 -4.74 -10.48
CA ASN A 138 5.14 -4.44 -11.79
C ASN A 138 6.55 -3.85 -11.69
N CYS A 139 6.98 -3.42 -10.49
CA CYS A 139 8.29 -2.81 -10.25
C CYS A 139 9.34 -3.88 -9.92
N PRO A 140 10.37 -4.11 -10.76
CA PRO A 140 11.38 -5.12 -10.50
C PRO A 140 12.12 -4.84 -9.18
N GLY A 141 12.18 -5.84 -8.30
CA GLY A 141 12.79 -5.73 -6.97
C GLY A 141 11.79 -5.50 -5.83
N ALA A 142 10.54 -5.18 -6.16
CA ALA A 142 9.55 -4.84 -5.14
C ALA A 142 9.19 -6.06 -4.28
N PRO A 143 8.93 -5.85 -2.98
CA PRO A 143 8.42 -6.91 -2.13
C PRO A 143 6.99 -7.27 -2.55
N ARG A 144 6.60 -8.53 -2.30
CA ARG A 144 5.18 -8.91 -2.37
C ARG A 144 4.50 -8.51 -1.06
N LEU A 145 3.73 -7.42 -1.08
CA LEU A 145 3.02 -6.95 0.10
C LEU A 145 1.96 -7.95 0.58
N GLN A 146 1.76 -7.97 1.90
CA GLN A 146 0.59 -8.61 2.48
C GLN A 146 -0.64 -7.77 2.17
N PHE A 147 -1.66 -8.40 1.59
CA PHE A 147 -2.97 -7.79 1.42
C PHE A 147 -3.97 -8.44 2.38
N LEU A 148 -4.63 -7.62 3.19
CA LEU A 148 -5.73 -8.01 4.07
C LEU A 148 -7.00 -7.34 3.54
N LEU A 149 -8.08 -8.12 3.42
CA LEU A 149 -9.38 -7.69 2.91
C LEU A 149 -10.38 -7.54 4.07
N GLY A 150 -11.23 -6.53 4.00
CA GLY A 150 -12.36 -6.31 4.91
C GLY A 150 -12.42 -4.93 5.54
N ARG A 151 -11.74 -3.91 4.99
CA ARG A 151 -11.87 -2.53 5.45
C ARG A 151 -13.28 -2.02 5.18
N LYS A 152 -13.78 -1.21 6.13
CA LYS A 152 -15.02 -0.47 5.95
C LYS A 152 -14.67 0.91 5.41
N ASP A 153 -15.48 1.39 4.48
CA ASP A 153 -15.37 2.75 3.97
C ASP A 153 -15.63 3.77 5.07
N GLY A 154 -14.79 4.81 5.09
CA GLY A 154 -14.88 5.95 5.99
C GLY A 154 -16.15 6.77 5.74
N THR A 155 -16.58 7.51 6.75
CA THR A 155 -17.80 8.33 6.70
C THR A 155 -17.54 9.83 6.72
N GLN A 156 -16.27 10.23 6.74
CA GLN A 156 -15.83 11.62 6.75
C GLN A 156 -14.44 11.74 6.12
N ALA A 157 -14.13 12.91 5.58
CA ALA A 157 -12.78 13.24 5.12
C ALA A 157 -11.81 13.29 6.31
N ALA A 158 -10.55 12.91 6.07
CA ALA A 158 -9.47 13.29 6.97
C ALA A 158 -9.29 14.83 6.95
N PRO A 159 -8.95 15.46 8.10
CA PRO A 159 -8.61 16.87 8.11
C PRO A 159 -7.23 17.12 7.47
N ASP A 160 -6.98 18.36 7.06
CA ASP A 160 -5.65 18.80 6.64
C ASP A 160 -4.59 18.63 7.76
N GLY A 161 -3.33 18.51 7.37
CA GLY A 161 -2.19 18.39 8.27
C GLY A 161 -1.88 16.96 8.75
N THR A 162 -2.56 15.95 8.21
CA THR A 162 -2.27 14.51 8.44
C THR A 162 -1.06 14.02 7.65
N VAL A 163 -0.92 14.48 6.40
CA VAL A 163 0.14 14.09 5.47
C VAL A 163 1.37 14.99 5.67
N PRO A 164 2.58 14.43 5.89
CA PRO A 164 3.82 15.20 5.96
C PRO A 164 4.15 15.95 4.66
N LEU A 165 4.68 17.16 4.77
CA LEU A 165 5.16 17.94 3.62
C LEU A 165 6.67 17.77 3.41
N PRO A 166 7.18 17.86 2.17
CA PRO A 166 8.61 17.72 1.89
C PRO A 166 9.48 18.83 2.53
N PHE A 167 8.86 19.95 2.92
CA PHE A 167 9.50 21.07 3.60
C PHE A 167 9.28 21.09 5.12
N ASP A 168 8.63 20.06 5.68
CA ASP A 168 8.49 19.93 7.12
C ASP A 168 9.84 19.57 7.77
N PRO A 169 10.13 20.11 8.97
CA PRO A 169 11.30 19.68 9.72
C PRO A 169 11.16 18.21 10.14
N ILE A 170 12.28 17.48 10.17
CA ILE A 170 12.32 16.04 10.52
C ILE A 170 11.59 15.75 11.83
N THR A 171 11.71 16.62 12.84
CA THR A 171 11.01 16.46 14.12
C THR A 171 9.49 16.46 13.98
N LYS A 172 8.93 17.28 13.07
CA LYS A 172 7.50 17.30 12.77
C LYS A 172 7.08 16.04 12.02
N ILE A 173 7.88 15.59 11.04
CA ILE A 173 7.61 14.36 10.28
C ILE A 173 7.57 13.16 11.22
N LEU A 174 8.59 12.98 12.06
CA LEU A 174 8.66 11.86 13.00
C LEU A 174 7.51 11.89 14.02
N ALA A 175 7.15 13.06 14.55
CA ALA A 175 6.02 13.20 15.45
C ALA A 175 4.67 12.86 14.76
N ARG A 176 4.48 13.26 13.51
CA ARG A 176 3.28 12.94 12.72
C ARG A 176 3.17 11.43 12.44
N MET A 177 4.29 10.79 12.10
CA MET A 177 4.35 9.35 11.83
C MET A 177 4.12 8.53 13.11
N GLU A 178 4.67 8.97 14.24
CA GLU A 178 4.40 8.38 15.57
C GLU A 178 2.92 8.52 15.97
N ASP A 179 2.32 9.70 15.76
CA ASP A 179 0.91 9.93 16.07
C ASP A 179 -0.04 9.18 15.11
N GLY A 180 0.30 9.06 13.83
CA GLY A 180 -0.54 8.41 12.82
C GLY A 180 -0.53 6.88 12.91
N GLY A 181 0.63 6.27 13.12
CA GLY A 181 0.75 4.80 13.09
C GLY A 181 1.59 4.20 14.22
N GLY A 182 2.18 5.02 15.09
CA GLY A 182 3.18 4.55 16.05
C GLY A 182 4.50 4.15 15.40
N PHE A 183 4.81 4.70 14.22
CA PHE A 183 6.03 4.37 13.48
C PHE A 183 7.27 4.93 14.18
N SER A 184 8.28 4.07 14.34
CA SER A 184 9.62 4.46 14.73
C SER A 184 10.34 5.19 13.60
N PRO A 185 11.41 5.97 13.88
CA PRO A 185 12.21 6.60 12.83
C PRO A 185 12.77 5.62 11.79
N ALA A 186 13.11 4.39 12.21
CA ALA A 186 13.58 3.35 11.31
C ALA A 186 12.48 2.88 10.34
N GLU A 187 11.24 2.76 10.82
CA GLU A 187 10.09 2.43 9.97
C GLU A 187 9.73 3.58 9.02
N VAL A 188 9.88 4.85 9.45
CA VAL A 188 9.71 6.00 8.56
C VAL A 188 10.73 5.96 7.42
N VAL A 189 12.00 5.68 7.72
CA VAL A 189 13.03 5.50 6.67
C VAL A 189 12.70 4.31 5.77
N ALA A 190 12.22 3.20 6.33
CA ALA A 190 11.81 2.05 5.52
C ALA A 190 10.64 2.38 4.57
N LEU A 191 9.65 3.15 5.03
CA LEU A 191 8.52 3.60 4.21
C LEU A 191 8.95 4.57 3.09
N LEU A 192 9.97 5.41 3.34
CA LEU A 192 10.54 6.31 2.33
C LEU A 192 11.20 5.56 1.17
N THR A 193 11.47 4.25 1.29
CA THR A 193 11.89 3.42 0.15
C THR A 193 10.90 3.50 -1.01
N ALA A 194 9.62 3.79 -0.76
CA ALA A 194 8.63 4.02 -1.82
C ALA A 194 9.07 5.10 -2.84
N HIS A 195 9.93 6.05 -2.46
CA HIS A 195 10.45 7.07 -3.38
C HIS A 195 11.38 6.51 -4.47
N THR A 196 11.89 5.27 -4.36
CA THR A 196 12.66 4.65 -5.46
C THR A 196 11.80 4.36 -6.70
N VAL A 197 10.47 4.31 -6.53
CA VAL A 197 9.50 4.16 -7.62
C VAL A 197 8.51 5.31 -7.60
N GLY A 198 9.03 6.52 -7.79
CA GLY A 198 8.23 7.74 -7.74
C GLY A 198 8.86 8.95 -8.42
N ALA A 199 8.02 9.94 -8.68
CA ALA A 199 8.39 11.21 -9.25
C ALA A 199 7.58 12.36 -8.62
N SER A 200 8.02 13.58 -8.84
CA SER A 200 7.33 14.80 -8.44
C SER A 200 6.83 15.58 -9.64
N ASP A 201 5.53 15.88 -9.64
CA ASP A 201 4.89 16.72 -10.66
C ASP A 201 4.72 18.18 -10.24
N ASN A 202 4.53 18.41 -8.93
CA ASN A 202 3.98 19.67 -8.42
C ASN A 202 4.91 20.46 -7.51
N VAL A 203 6.08 19.91 -7.13
CA VAL A 203 7.05 20.68 -6.33
C VAL A 203 7.68 21.80 -7.18
N ASP A 204 8.03 21.49 -8.43
CA ASP A 204 8.44 22.46 -9.43
C ASP A 204 7.59 22.26 -10.70
N ALA A 205 6.61 23.15 -10.88
CA ALA A 205 5.67 23.10 -12.00
C ALA A 205 6.34 23.29 -13.39
N THR A 206 7.62 23.67 -13.45
CA THR A 206 8.35 23.82 -14.72
C THR A 206 8.99 22.52 -15.21
N ILE A 207 9.12 21.52 -14.32
CA ILE A 207 9.74 20.22 -14.60
C ILE A 207 8.90 19.07 -13.99
N PRO A 208 7.67 18.85 -14.49
CA PRO A 208 6.83 17.76 -13.99
C PRO A 208 7.48 16.40 -14.29
N ARG A 209 7.06 15.36 -13.55
CA ARG A 209 7.58 13.99 -13.61
C ARG A 209 9.08 13.90 -13.34
N THR A 210 9.60 14.72 -12.43
CA THR A 210 11.00 14.63 -12.01
C THR A 210 11.16 13.43 -11.05
N PRO A 211 11.89 12.37 -11.43
CA PRO A 211 12.07 11.20 -10.58
C PRO A 211 12.92 11.51 -9.35
N PHE A 212 12.70 10.79 -8.25
CA PHE A 212 13.48 10.96 -7.03
C PHE A 212 14.86 10.29 -7.10
N ASP A 213 15.03 9.27 -7.94
CA ASP A 213 16.28 8.60 -8.22
C ASP A 213 16.54 8.42 -9.74
N SER A 214 17.58 7.67 -10.10
CA SER A 214 17.96 7.41 -11.49
C SER A 214 17.20 6.26 -12.17
N THR A 215 16.38 5.52 -11.42
CA THR A 215 15.78 4.24 -11.78
C THR A 215 14.32 4.15 -11.32
N PRO A 216 13.46 5.13 -11.64
CA PRO A 216 12.14 5.30 -11.03
C PRO A 216 11.12 4.19 -11.35
N ASN A 217 11.50 3.21 -12.18
CA ASN A 217 10.67 2.04 -12.50
C ASN A 217 11.23 0.75 -11.89
N ARG A 218 12.21 0.83 -10.99
CA ARG A 218 12.82 -0.30 -10.28
C ARG A 218 12.77 -0.06 -8.80
N PHE A 219 12.38 -1.08 -8.05
CA PHE A 219 12.40 -1.02 -6.60
C PHE A 219 13.78 -1.44 -6.10
N ASP A 220 14.73 -0.50 -6.11
CA ASP A 220 16.11 -0.72 -5.71
C ASP A 220 16.56 0.24 -4.59
N THR A 221 17.85 0.58 -4.54
CA THR A 221 18.45 1.35 -3.44
C THR A 221 19.28 2.53 -3.94
N GLN A 222 18.98 3.03 -5.14
CA GLN A 222 19.61 4.22 -5.72
C GLN A 222 19.23 5.50 -4.96
#